data_AF-A0A4Y2C9Y9-F1
#
_entry.id   AF-A0A4Y2C9Y9-F1
#
_cell.length_a   1.000
_cell.length_b   1.000
_cell.length_c   1.000
_cell.angle_alpha   90.00
_cell.angle_beta   90.00
_cell.angle_gamma   90.00
#
_symmetry.space_group_name_H-M   'P 1'
#
loop_
_entity.id
_entity.type
_entity.pdbx_description
1 polymer ?
#
loop_
_entity_poly.entity_id
_entity_poly.type
_entity_poly.pdbx_seq_one_letter_code
_entity_poly.pdbx_strand_id
1 'polypeptide(L)'
;MLRFYISTSDPSNELLTLVVFILRVYSPSWFRIKVHHSIKDGARHLCHFISSSQYLPKNYREVSEQVISRNVYFAAPENMLLAMLTDEKCHIRTLAARRIIKAREIGPDGNCVRRFVIPAANFEATDYVDLTD
;
A
#
# COMPACT_ATOMS: atom_id res chain seq x y z
N MET A 1 15.11 -5.72 -19.62
CA MET A 1 15.48 -4.51 -18.85
C MET A 1 16.84 -4.66 -18.18
N LEU A 2 17.00 -5.43 -17.09
CA LEU A 2 18.29 -5.55 -16.38
C LEU A 2 19.45 -6.03 -17.27
N ARG A 3 19.19 -6.99 -18.17
CA ARG A 3 20.17 -7.42 -19.18
C ARG A 3 20.58 -6.29 -20.13
N PHE A 4 19.65 -5.43 -20.52
CA PHE A 4 19.92 -4.27 -21.39
C PHE A 4 20.81 -3.25 -20.67
N TYR A 5 20.54 -2.99 -19.38
CA TYR A 5 21.42 -2.17 -18.53
C TYR A 5 22.85 -2.72 -18.48
N ILE A 6 23.04 -4.01 -18.20
CA ILE A 6 24.36 -4.65 -18.11
C ILE A 6 25.12 -4.57 -19.46
N SER A 7 24.39 -4.59 -20.57
CA SER A 7 24.98 -4.51 -21.92
C SER A 7 25.21 -3.08 -22.41
N THR A 8 24.86 -2.05 -21.63
CA THR A 8 25.02 -0.63 -22.01
C THR A 8 26.22 -0.03 -21.29
N SER A 9 27.25 0.41 -22.04
CA SER A 9 28.48 0.96 -21.44
C SER A 9 28.29 2.31 -20.74
N ASP A 10 27.39 3.16 -21.26
CA ASP A 10 27.05 4.47 -20.67
C ASP A 10 25.52 4.61 -20.57
N PRO A 11 24.90 4.13 -19.47
CA PRO A 11 23.45 4.09 -19.34
C PRO A 11 22.87 5.48 -19.04
N SER A 12 21.82 5.85 -19.79
CA SER A 12 21.04 7.08 -19.54
C SER A 12 20.49 7.15 -18.10
N ASN A 13 20.25 8.35 -17.60
CA ASN A 13 19.66 8.57 -16.27
C ASN A 13 18.28 7.91 -16.10
N GLU A 14 17.48 7.84 -17.17
CA GLU A 14 16.17 7.19 -17.19
C GLU A 14 16.30 5.67 -16.97
N LEU A 15 17.26 5.05 -17.67
CA LEU A 15 17.59 3.63 -17.52
C LEU A 15 18.10 3.33 -16.11
N LEU A 16 18.99 4.17 -15.58
CA LEU A 16 19.46 4.05 -14.19
C LEU A 16 18.32 4.16 -13.18
N THR A 17 17.42 5.14 -13.36
CA THR A 17 16.26 5.34 -12.49
C THR A 17 15.36 4.11 -12.47
N LEU A 18 15.09 3.52 -13.64
CA LEU A 18 14.23 2.34 -13.74
C LEU A 18 14.90 1.09 -13.14
N VAL A 19 16.22 0.90 -13.31
CA VAL A 19 16.97 -0.18 -12.64
C VAL A 19 16.92 -0.01 -11.13
N VAL A 20 17.20 1.20 -10.63
CA VAL A 20 17.17 1.51 -9.19
C VAL A 20 15.76 1.30 -8.63
N PHE A 21 14.72 1.69 -9.36
CA PHE A 21 13.33 1.42 -8.98
C PHE A 21 13.03 -0.07 -8.87
N ILE A 22 13.48 -0.88 -9.84
CA ILE A 22 13.30 -2.34 -9.80
C ILE A 22 13.98 -2.92 -8.55
N LEU A 23 15.21 -2.50 -8.26
CA LEU A 23 16.00 -3.05 -7.16
C LEU A 23 15.52 -2.56 -5.78
N ARG A 24 15.11 -1.29 -5.65
CA ARG A 24 14.72 -0.68 -4.37
C ARG A 24 13.25 -0.83 -4.03
N VAL A 25 12.36 -0.89 -5.02
CA VAL A 25 10.90 -0.84 -4.81
C VAL A 25 10.27 -2.14 -5.26
N TYR A 26 10.39 -2.47 -6.55
CA TYR A 26 9.64 -3.58 -7.13
C TYR A 26 10.03 -4.93 -6.54
N SER A 27 11.32 -5.29 -6.58
CA SER A 27 11.80 -6.59 -6.12
C SER A 27 11.52 -6.80 -4.62
N PRO A 28 11.87 -5.87 -3.69
CA PRO A 28 11.55 -6.05 -2.27
C PRO A 28 10.05 -6.16 -2.02
N SER A 29 9.23 -5.33 -2.66
CA SER A 29 7.78 -5.38 -2.51
C SER A 29 7.20 -6.70 -3.00
N TRP A 30 7.65 -7.19 -4.16
CA TRP A 30 7.23 -8.48 -4.70
C TRP A 30 7.59 -9.63 -3.75
N PHE A 31 8.82 -9.66 -3.25
CA PHE A 31 9.23 -10.67 -2.27
C PHE A 31 8.38 -10.61 -1.00
N ARG A 32 8.12 -9.42 -0.46
CA ARG A 32 7.25 -9.26 0.72
C ARG A 32 5.85 -9.81 0.49
N ILE A 33 5.25 -9.53 -0.67
CA ILE A 33 3.94 -10.10 -1.05
C ILE A 33 3.99 -11.62 -1.11
N LYS A 34 5.06 -12.20 -1.67
CA LYS A 34 5.18 -13.66 -1.78
C LYS A 34 5.38 -14.34 -0.42
N VAL A 35 6.12 -13.71 0.50
CA VAL A 35 6.36 -14.24 1.84
C VAL A 35 5.15 -14.04 2.75
N HIS A 36 4.49 -12.89 2.66
CA HIS A 36 3.34 -12.52 3.50
C HIS A 36 2.05 -12.42 2.68
N HIS A 37 1.72 -13.45 1.92
CA HIS A 37 0.61 -13.43 0.95
C HIS A 37 -0.80 -13.29 1.54
N SER A 38 -0.94 -13.24 2.87
CA SER A 38 -2.25 -13.16 3.52
C SER A 38 -2.89 -11.80 3.28
N ILE A 39 -4.21 -11.77 3.11
CA ILE A 39 -4.96 -10.53 2.91
C ILE A 39 -4.81 -9.54 4.08
N LYS A 40 -4.53 -10.04 5.30
CA LYS A 40 -4.24 -9.20 6.47
C LYS A 40 -3.00 -8.32 6.30
N ASP A 41 -2.11 -8.65 5.37
CA ASP A 41 -0.87 -7.92 5.12
C ASP A 41 -1.00 -6.94 3.93
N GLY A 42 -2.15 -6.94 3.24
CA GLY A 42 -2.40 -6.11 2.06
C GLY A 42 -2.16 -4.62 2.29
N ALA A 43 -2.71 -4.05 3.38
CA ALA A 43 -2.51 -2.64 3.72
C ALA A 43 -1.02 -2.34 4.03
N ARG A 44 -0.31 -3.26 4.68
CA ARG A 44 1.12 -3.13 4.98
C ARG A 44 1.98 -3.15 3.72
N HIS A 45 1.61 -3.97 2.73
CA HIS A 45 2.28 -4.00 1.43
C HIS A 45 2.07 -2.70 0.67
N LEU A 46 0.83 -2.19 0.65
CA LEU A 46 0.50 -0.93 0.00
C LEU A 46 1.29 0.23 0.61
N CYS A 47 1.28 0.35 1.95
CA CYS A 47 2.05 1.36 2.67
C CYS A 47 3.53 1.30 2.32
N HIS A 48 4.13 0.10 2.36
CA HIS A 48 5.53 -0.03 2.02
C HIS A 48 5.85 0.35 0.59
N PHE A 49 5.00 -0.03 -0.37
CA PHE A 49 5.22 0.35 -1.76
C PHE A 49 5.20 1.87 -1.93
N ILE A 50 4.23 2.55 -1.27
CA ILE A 50 4.16 4.02 -1.23
C ILE A 50 5.43 4.59 -0.63
N SER A 51 5.79 4.22 0.60
CA SER A 51 6.97 4.75 1.30
C SER A 51 8.27 4.47 0.54
N SER A 52 8.44 3.28 -0.03
CA SER A 52 9.61 2.91 -0.82
C SER A 52 9.71 3.68 -2.13
N SER A 53 8.61 4.23 -2.66
CA SER A 53 8.62 5.04 -3.88
C SER A 53 8.89 6.53 -3.63
N GLN A 54 8.88 7.00 -2.39
CA GLN A 54 8.98 8.44 -2.06
C GLN A 54 10.33 9.08 -2.43
N TYR A 55 11.40 8.29 -2.59
CA TYR A 55 12.71 8.83 -3.03
C TYR A 55 12.71 9.28 -4.50
N LEU A 56 11.71 8.88 -5.30
CA LEU A 56 11.66 9.22 -6.71
C LEU A 56 11.48 10.74 -6.91
N PRO A 57 12.09 11.32 -7.96
CA PRO A 57 11.75 12.65 -8.44
C PRO A 57 10.24 12.79 -8.69
N LYS A 58 9.71 14.00 -8.47
CA LYS A 58 8.26 14.29 -8.50
C LYS A 58 7.56 13.74 -9.75
N ASN A 59 8.13 13.94 -10.93
CA ASN A 59 7.57 13.47 -12.21
C ASN A 59 7.41 11.93 -12.26
N TYR A 60 8.37 11.17 -11.71
CA TYR A 60 8.29 9.71 -11.67
C TYR A 60 7.41 9.22 -10.52
N ARG A 61 7.41 9.95 -9.40
CA ARG A 61 6.55 9.65 -8.26
C ARG A 61 5.07 9.77 -8.65
N GLU A 62 4.68 10.83 -9.38
CA GLU A 62 3.31 11.01 -9.89
C GLU A 62 2.86 9.85 -10.79
N VAL A 63 3.74 9.32 -11.63
CA VAL A 63 3.46 8.12 -12.44
C VAL A 63 3.24 6.90 -11.57
N SER A 64 4.07 6.70 -10.55
CA SER A 64 3.92 5.60 -9.59
C SER A 64 2.60 5.73 -8.80
N GLU A 65 2.30 6.91 -8.28
CA GLU A 65 1.07 7.21 -7.53
C GLU A 65 -0.19 6.98 -8.39
N GLN A 66 -0.16 7.34 -9.68
CA GLN A 66 -1.24 7.00 -10.62
C GLN A 66 -1.43 5.49 -10.84
N VAL A 67 -0.35 4.70 -10.82
CA VAL A 67 -0.44 3.24 -10.93
C VAL A 67 -0.96 2.63 -9.63
N ILE A 68 -0.51 3.16 -8.49
CA ILE A 68 -0.94 2.73 -7.16
C ILE A 68 -2.42 3.04 -6.95
N SER A 69 -2.90 4.23 -7.32
CA SER A 69 -4.28 4.69 -7.12
C SER A 69 -5.32 3.79 -7.79
N ARG A 70 -4.94 3.07 -8.84
CA ARG A 70 -5.80 2.06 -9.49
C ARG A 70 -5.98 0.79 -8.65
N ASN A 71 -5.14 0.58 -7.63
CA ASN A 71 -5.02 -0.63 -6.82
C ASN A 71 -5.12 -0.38 -5.30
N VAL A 72 -5.62 0.77 -4.86
CA VAL A 72 -5.75 1.14 -3.43
C VAL A 72 -6.88 0.43 -2.69
N TYR A 73 -7.41 -0.67 -3.22
CA TYR A 73 -8.45 -1.46 -2.54
C TYR A 73 -7.98 -2.03 -1.20
N PHE A 74 -6.67 -2.22 -1.01
CA PHE A 74 -6.10 -2.62 0.28
C PHE A 74 -6.11 -1.51 1.34
N ALA A 75 -6.33 -0.26 0.95
CA ALA A 75 -6.59 0.84 1.86
C ALA A 75 -8.08 0.96 2.23
N ALA A 76 -8.95 0.05 1.77
CA ALA A 76 -10.35 0.09 2.17
C ALA A 76 -10.48 -0.10 3.69
N PRO A 77 -11.48 0.54 4.36
CA PRO A 77 -11.64 0.47 5.81
C PRO A 77 -11.65 -0.95 6.37
N GLU A 78 -12.31 -1.90 5.69
CA GLU A 78 -12.34 -3.30 6.09
C GLU A 78 -10.96 -3.96 6.04
N ASN A 79 -10.18 -3.70 5.00
CA ASN A 79 -8.84 -4.26 4.82
C ASN A 79 -7.84 -3.63 5.80
N MET A 80 -7.98 -2.34 6.08
CA MET A 80 -7.18 -1.65 7.10
C MET A 80 -7.50 -2.19 8.49
N LEU A 81 -8.78 -2.34 8.85
CA LEU A 81 -9.16 -2.92 10.13
C LEU A 81 -8.67 -4.36 10.26
N LEU A 82 -8.71 -5.15 9.19
CA LEU A 82 -8.14 -6.50 9.17
C LEU A 82 -6.64 -6.50 9.45
N ALA A 83 -5.89 -5.60 8.80
CA ALA A 83 -4.46 -5.44 9.06
C ALA A 83 -4.21 -5.04 10.52
N MET A 84 -4.95 -4.04 11.03
CA MET A 84 -4.81 -3.57 12.40
C MET A 84 -5.14 -4.65 13.44
N LEU A 85 -6.11 -5.53 13.19
CA LEU A 85 -6.46 -6.63 14.09
C LEU A 85 -5.33 -7.64 14.28
N THR A 86 -4.49 -7.82 13.25
CA THR A 86 -3.36 -8.75 13.29
C THR A 86 -2.03 -8.04 13.51
N ASP A 87 -2.06 -6.78 13.96
CA ASP A 87 -0.84 -6.03 14.23
C ASP A 87 -0.13 -6.55 15.48
N GLU A 88 1.20 -6.50 15.50
CA GLU A 88 2.00 -6.88 16.65
C GLU A 88 1.78 -5.91 17.84
N LYS A 89 1.52 -4.63 17.54
CA LYS A 89 1.29 -3.60 18.54
C LYS A 89 -0.11 -3.73 19.16
N CYS A 90 -0.17 -4.04 20.45
CA CYS A 90 -1.44 -4.24 21.19
C CYS A 90 -2.41 -3.05 21.11
N HIS A 91 -1.88 -1.82 21.15
CA HIS A 91 -2.72 -0.62 21.07
C HIS A 91 -3.40 -0.47 19.69
N ILE A 92 -2.76 -0.90 18.60
CA ILE A 92 -3.36 -0.91 17.25
C ILE A 92 -4.49 -1.93 17.17
N ARG A 93 -4.27 -3.16 17.67
CA ARG A 93 -5.32 -4.18 17.74
C ARG A 93 -6.53 -3.70 18.55
N THR A 94 -6.28 -3.06 19.69
CA THR A 94 -7.32 -2.48 20.56
C THR A 94 -8.10 -1.39 19.84
N LEU A 95 -7.42 -0.51 19.10
CA LEU A 95 -8.05 0.53 18.28
C LEU A 95 -8.94 -0.09 17.19
N ALA A 96 -8.48 -1.14 16.52
CA ALA A 96 -9.27 -1.86 15.51
C ALA A 96 -10.55 -2.43 16.10
N ALA A 97 -10.46 -3.12 17.23
CA ALA A 97 -11.62 -3.69 17.93
C ALA A 97 -12.64 -2.61 18.30
N ARG A 98 -12.18 -1.47 18.85
CA ARG A 98 -13.04 -0.32 19.17
C ARG A 98 -13.73 0.25 17.93
N ARG A 99 -13.00 0.43 16.82
CA ARG A 99 -13.57 0.91 15.55
C ARG A 99 -14.64 -0.04 15.02
N ILE A 100 -14.42 -1.36 15.11
CA ILE A 100 -15.39 -2.38 14.68
C ILE A 100 -16.66 -2.35 15.56
N ILE A 101 -16.52 -2.28 16.88
CA ILE A 101 -17.66 -2.22 17.81
C ILE A 101 -18.50 -0.97 17.52
N LYS A 102 -17.86 0.20 17.45
CA LYS A 102 -18.54 1.47 17.14
C LYS A 102 -19.25 1.43 15.78
N ALA A 103 -18.62 0.85 14.76
CA ALA A 103 -19.23 0.73 13.43
C ALA A 103 -20.44 -0.22 13.41
N ARG A 104 -20.50 -1.21 14.31
CA ARG A 104 -21.66 -2.11 14.47
C ARG A 104 -22.83 -1.41 15.17
N GLU A 105 -22.56 -0.53 16.13
CA GLU A 105 -23.58 0.25 16.85
C GLU A 105 -24.31 1.26 15.94
N ILE A 106 -23.63 1.77 14.92
CA ILE A 106 -24.15 2.79 13.97
C ILE A 106 -24.91 2.13 12.79
N GLY A 107 -24.93 0.80 12.68
CA GLY A 107 -25.45 0.09 11.51
C GLY A 107 -26.90 0.44 11.16
N PRO A 108 -27.24 0.63 9.87
CA PRO A 108 -28.60 0.97 9.46
C PRO A 108 -29.58 -0.21 9.72
N ASP A 109 -30.85 0.13 9.93
CA ASP A 109 -31.96 -0.82 9.93
C ASP A 109 -32.05 -1.51 8.55
N GLY A 110 -31.50 -2.72 8.41
CA GLY A 110 -31.87 -3.65 7.36
C GLY A 110 -30.95 -3.78 6.13
N ASN A 111 -30.63 -5.04 5.82
CA ASN A 111 -30.44 -5.72 4.52
C ASN A 111 -29.77 -5.05 3.29
N CYS A 112 -29.24 -3.83 3.36
CA CYS A 112 -28.50 -3.26 2.24
C CYS A 112 -27.07 -3.79 2.18
N VAL A 113 -26.72 -4.41 1.05
CA VAL A 113 -25.33 -4.80 0.74
C VAL A 113 -24.47 -3.55 0.68
N ARG A 114 -23.38 -3.51 1.46
CA ARG A 114 -22.43 -2.38 1.41
C ARG A 114 -21.78 -2.31 0.02
N ARG A 115 -21.90 -1.15 -0.63
CA ARG A 115 -21.22 -0.90 -1.90
C ARG A 115 -19.75 -0.64 -1.65
N PHE A 116 -18.88 -1.43 -2.28
CA PHE A 116 -17.44 -1.17 -2.27
C PHE A 116 -17.13 0.12 -3.04
N VAL A 117 -16.35 1.01 -2.43
CA VAL A 117 -15.85 2.25 -3.04
C VAL A 117 -14.33 2.23 -2.91
N ILE A 118 -13.64 2.55 -4.00
CA ILE A 118 -12.17 2.67 -3.98
C ILE A 118 -11.83 3.92 -3.15
N PRO A 119 -11.06 3.78 -2.05
CA PRO A 119 -10.72 4.91 -1.21
C PRO A 119 -9.67 5.82 -1.88
N ALA A 120 -9.61 7.08 -1.46
CA ALA A 120 -8.42 7.90 -1.72
C ALA A 120 -7.31 7.44 -0.76
N ALA A 121 -6.10 7.25 -1.28
CA ALA A 121 -4.94 6.90 -0.45
C ALA A 121 -4.10 8.14 -0.14
N ASN A 122 -3.65 8.24 1.11
CA ASN A 122 -2.67 9.22 1.54
C ASN A 122 -1.26 8.76 1.14
N PHE A 123 -0.68 9.39 0.12
CA PHE A 123 0.68 9.08 -0.36
C PHE A 123 1.79 9.64 0.53
N GLU A 124 1.44 10.51 1.48
CA GLU A 124 2.36 11.06 2.49
C GLU A 124 2.35 10.23 3.79
N ALA A 125 1.56 9.16 3.85
CA ALA A 125 1.47 8.28 5.01
C ALA A 125 2.84 7.67 5.36
N THR A 126 3.16 7.70 6.66
CA THR A 126 4.39 7.07 7.21
C THR A 126 4.12 5.71 7.84
N ASP A 127 2.87 5.45 8.26
CA ASP A 127 2.40 4.16 8.74
C ASP A 127 1.12 3.77 7.98
N TYR A 128 0.85 2.47 7.87
CA TYR A 128 -0.30 1.95 7.13
C TYR A 128 -1.63 2.36 7.77
N VAL A 129 -1.62 2.68 9.06
CA VAL A 129 -2.79 3.18 9.79
C VAL A 129 -3.24 4.56 9.32
N ASP A 130 -2.35 5.31 8.65
CA ASP A 130 -2.57 6.67 8.14
C ASP A 130 -2.81 6.69 6.62
N LEU A 131 -2.99 5.52 5.98
CA LEU A 131 -3.23 5.41 4.54
C LEU A 131 -4.56 6.01 4.08
N THR A 132 -5.52 6.11 4.99
CA THR A 132 -6.81 6.76 4.75
C THR A 132 -7.15 7.66 5.92
N ASP A 133 -7.82 8.77 5.62
CA ASP A 133 -8.46 9.63 6.63
C ASP A 133 -9.57 8.91 7.40
#